data_AF-A0A7C6HPS7-F1
#
_entry.id   AF-A0A7C6HPS7-F1
#
_cell.length_a   1.000
_cell.length_b   1.000
_cell.length_c   1.000
_cell.angle_alpha   90.00
_cell.angle_beta   90.00
_cell.angle_gamma   90.00
#
_symmetry.space_group_name_H-M   'P 1'
#
loop_
_entity.id
_entity.type
_entity.pdbx_description
1 polymer ?
#
loop_
_entity_poly.entity_id
_entity_poly.type
_entity_poly.pdbx_seq_one_letter_code
_entity_poly.pdbx_strand_id
1 'polypeptide(L)'
;WLDAWAEAARRPELAAVSRALNIEWQRLLAQIIEAGVARGDFRCPDPDASAWRLLSLLDGLVLQLVAHDITLGRDQVISWVLRAAEGELALTPTSLSASGATPNLRILSNANDAQQANSDNTSDHTIDTTNDSEAVS
;
A
#
# COMPACT_ATOMS: atom_id res chain seq x y z
N TRP A 1 -1.37 -12.07 1.53
CA TRP A 1 0.05 -11.69 1.39
C TRP A 1 0.94 -12.86 1.79
N LEU A 2 0.68 -13.54 2.91
CA LEU A 2 1.38 -14.77 3.31
C LEU A 2 1.29 -15.89 2.26
N ASP A 3 0.11 -16.15 1.69
CA ASP A 3 -0.01 -17.14 0.60
C ASP A 3 0.81 -16.73 -0.63
N ALA A 4 0.92 -15.43 -0.90
CA ALA A 4 1.74 -14.92 -1.99
C ALA A 4 3.23 -15.09 -1.71
N TRP A 5 3.68 -14.95 -0.45
CA TRP A 5 5.06 -15.26 -0.05
C TRP A 5 5.35 -16.76 -0.11
N ALA A 6 4.41 -17.59 0.36
CA ALA A 6 4.52 -19.05 0.29
C ALA A 6 4.51 -19.57 -1.16
N GLU A 7 3.76 -18.94 -2.06
CA GLU A 7 3.76 -19.24 -3.49
C GLU A 7 5.03 -18.71 -4.17
N ALA A 8 5.49 -17.50 -3.82
CA ALA A 8 6.74 -16.94 -4.34
C ALA A 8 7.94 -17.81 -3.99
N ALA A 9 7.97 -18.41 -2.79
CA ALA A 9 9.03 -19.35 -2.40
C ALA A 9 9.10 -20.60 -3.31
N ARG A 10 7.99 -20.97 -3.96
CA ARG A 10 7.90 -22.14 -4.85
C ARG A 10 8.06 -21.80 -6.33
N ARG A 11 8.02 -20.52 -6.71
CA ARG A 11 8.17 -20.05 -8.10
C ARG A 11 9.30 -19.04 -8.23
N PRO A 12 10.44 -19.38 -8.88
CA PRO A 12 11.63 -18.53 -8.93
C PRO A 12 11.39 -17.10 -9.44
N GLU A 13 10.54 -16.93 -10.46
CA GLU A 13 10.19 -15.63 -11.03
C GLU A 13 9.43 -14.74 -10.03
N LEU A 14 8.49 -15.32 -9.27
CA LEU A 14 7.78 -14.62 -8.21
C LEU A 14 8.68 -14.34 -6.99
N ALA A 15 9.63 -15.24 -6.71
CA ALA A 15 10.61 -15.04 -5.63
C ALA A 15 11.46 -13.78 -5.86
N ALA A 16 11.88 -13.51 -7.10
CA ALA A 16 12.66 -12.33 -7.44
C ALA A 16 11.86 -11.04 -7.21
N VAL A 17 10.61 -11.00 -7.70
CA VAL A 17 9.71 -9.85 -7.51
C VAL A 17 9.38 -9.64 -6.02
N SER A 18 9.08 -10.71 -5.29
CA SER A 18 8.80 -10.65 -3.85
C SER A 18 9.98 -10.09 -3.05
N ARG A 19 11.21 -10.51 -3.36
CA ARG A 19 12.42 -9.95 -2.71
C ARG A 19 12.62 -8.48 -3.07
N ALA A 20 12.45 -8.11 -4.34
CA ALA A 20 12.60 -6.73 -4.77
C ALA A 20 11.60 -5.81 -4.06
N LEU A 21 10.34 -6.24 -3.93
CA LEU A 21 9.34 -5.52 -3.17
C LEU A 21 9.74 -5.39 -1.70
N ASN A 22 10.14 -6.48 -1.04
CA ASN A 22 10.55 -6.42 0.37
C ASN A 22 11.70 -5.42 0.62
N ILE A 23 12.70 -5.40 -0.27
CA ILE A 23 13.80 -4.43 -0.20
C ILE A 23 13.29 -3.00 -0.39
N GLU A 24 12.38 -2.77 -1.33
CA GLU A 24 11.87 -1.42 -1.59
C GLU A 24 11.01 -0.90 -0.44
N TRP A 25 10.23 -1.77 0.21
CA TRP A 25 9.49 -1.43 1.43
C TRP A 25 10.42 -1.04 2.57
N GLN A 26 11.49 -1.81 2.80
CA GLN A 26 12.49 -1.43 3.79
C GLN A 26 13.16 -0.10 3.43
N ARG A 27 13.56 0.09 2.18
CA ARG A 27 14.22 1.32 1.72
C ARG A 27 13.33 2.54 1.91
N LEU A 28 12.03 2.42 1.63
CA LEU A 28 11.08 3.49 1.86
C LEU A 28 11.04 3.89 3.34
N LEU A 29 11.00 2.90 4.25
CA LEU A 29 11.01 3.17 5.69
C LEU A 29 12.34 3.80 6.14
N ALA A 30 13.48 3.31 5.65
CA ALA A 30 14.79 3.89 5.94
C ALA A 30 14.86 5.37 5.52
N GLN A 31 14.40 5.70 4.31
CA GLN A 31 14.34 7.08 3.82
C GLN A 31 13.47 7.99 4.70
N ILE A 32 12.35 7.49 5.22
CA ILE A 32 11.50 8.26 6.15
C ILE A 32 12.26 8.55 7.45
N ILE A 33 12.97 7.56 7.99
CA ILE A 33 13.77 7.70 9.21
C ILE A 33 14.92 8.69 8.98
N GLU A 34 15.67 8.53 7.90
CA GLU A 34 16.75 9.43 7.49
C GLU A 34 16.27 10.87 7.35
N ALA A 35 15.13 11.09 6.69
CA ALA A 35 14.55 12.41 6.55
C ALA A 35 14.17 13.02 7.90
N GLY A 36 13.66 12.24 8.84
CA GLY A 36 13.37 12.70 10.20
C GLY A 36 14.64 13.02 11.01
N VAL A 37 15.69 12.21 10.88
CA VAL A 37 17.01 12.50 11.48
C VAL A 37 17.60 13.79 10.91
N ALA A 38 17.53 13.99 9.59
CA ALA A 38 18.04 15.20 8.93
C ALA A 38 17.31 16.47 9.37
N ARG A 39 16.02 16.39 9.71
CA ARG A 39 15.24 17.50 10.28
C ARG A 39 15.50 17.71 11.78
N GLY A 40 16.13 16.76 12.45
CA GLY A 40 16.32 16.76 13.91
C GLY A 40 15.11 16.26 14.69
N ASP A 41 14.11 15.69 14.03
CA ASP A 41 12.90 15.13 14.66
C ASP A 41 13.21 13.80 15.38
N PHE A 42 14.15 13.02 14.85
CA PHE A 42 14.53 11.70 15.35
C PHE A 42 16.01 11.65 15.74
N ARG A 43 16.36 10.75 16.66
CA ARG A 43 17.75 10.31 16.84
C ARG A 43 17.83 8.82 16.54
N CYS A 44 18.39 8.50 15.39
CA CYS A 44 18.61 7.14 14.95
C CYS A 44 20.03 7.05 14.34
N PRO A 45 20.96 6.30 14.97
CA PRO A 45 22.33 6.18 14.49
C PRO A 45 22.47 5.28 13.25
N ASP A 46 21.48 4.41 12.99
CA ASP A 46 21.46 3.47 11.88
C ASP A 46 20.04 3.30 11.32
N PRO A 47 19.59 4.25 10.46
CA PRO A 47 18.25 4.23 9.87
C PRO A 47 17.92 2.94 9.10
N ASP A 48 18.90 2.39 8.39
CA ASP A 48 18.74 1.16 7.61
C ASP A 48 18.43 -0.04 8.51
N ALA A 49 19.24 -0.24 9.56
CA ALA A 49 19.02 -1.33 10.49
C ALA A 49 17.73 -1.16 11.29
N SER A 50 17.40 0.07 11.72
CA SER A 50 16.12 0.37 12.38
C SER A 50 14.93 0.03 11.48
N ALA A 51 14.99 0.37 10.19
CA ALA A 51 13.94 0.01 9.24
C ALA A 51 13.76 -1.51 9.10
N TRP A 52 14.85 -2.27 8.99
CA TRP A 52 14.77 -3.75 8.96
C TRP A 52 14.14 -4.33 10.21
N ARG A 53 14.53 -3.83 11.40
CA ARG A 53 13.98 -4.30 12.68
C ARG A 53 12.49 -4.01 12.80
N LEU A 54 12.05 -2.79 12.44
CA LEU A 54 10.65 -2.39 12.49
C LEU A 54 9.78 -3.16 11.50
N LEU A 55 10.25 -3.34 10.26
CA LEU A 55 9.52 -4.10 9.25
C LEU A 55 9.38 -5.58 9.67
N SER A 56 10.47 -6.18 10.17
CA SER A 56 10.45 -7.57 10.65
C SER A 56 9.52 -7.76 11.84
N LEU A 57 9.48 -6.80 12.77
CA LEU A 57 8.55 -6.83 13.90
C LEU A 57 7.10 -6.78 13.43
N LEU A 58 6.80 -5.87 12.50
CA LEU A 58 5.45 -5.73 11.93
C LEU A 58 5.01 -7.03 11.25
N ASP A 59 5.86 -7.61 10.39
CA ASP A 59 5.54 -8.86 9.68
C ASP A 59 5.27 -10.01 10.65
N GLY A 60 6.11 -10.14 11.69
CA GLY A 60 5.94 -11.17 12.72
C GLY A 60 4.63 -11.01 13.49
N LEU A 61 4.29 -9.79 13.93
CA LEU A 61 3.06 -9.53 14.68
C LEU A 61 1.79 -9.66 13.82
N VAL A 62 1.85 -9.21 12.56
CA VAL A 62 0.73 -9.39 11.63
C VAL A 62 0.54 -10.87 11.31
N LEU A 63 1.62 -11.64 11.12
CA LEU A 63 1.52 -13.10 10.98
C LEU A 63 0.83 -13.73 12.20
N GLN A 64 1.24 -13.35 13.41
CA GLN A 64 0.62 -13.82 14.64
C GLN A 64 -0.88 -13.49 14.71
N LEU A 65 -1.28 -12.28 14.27
CA LEU A 65 -2.67 -11.84 14.23
C LEU A 65 -3.54 -12.61 13.21
N VAL A 66 -3.00 -12.95 12.04
CA VAL A 66 -3.81 -13.49 10.93
C VAL A 66 -3.74 -15.02 10.81
N ALA A 67 -2.64 -15.65 11.24
CA ALA A 67 -2.42 -17.08 11.03
C ALA A 67 -2.66 -17.91 12.29
N HIS A 68 -2.62 -17.29 13.47
CA HIS A 68 -2.85 -17.96 14.73
C HIS A 68 -4.13 -17.40 15.37
N ASP A 69 -5.05 -18.28 15.73
CA ASP A 69 -6.27 -17.94 16.50
C ASP A 69 -5.92 -17.67 17.97
N ILE A 70 -4.95 -16.78 18.17
CA ILE A 70 -4.49 -16.32 19.47
C ILE A 70 -5.18 -14.99 19.78
N THR A 71 -5.36 -14.70 21.07
CA THR A 71 -6.03 -13.49 21.59
C THR A 71 -5.17 -12.22 21.41
N LEU A 72 -4.57 -12.03 20.24
CA LEU A 72 -3.82 -10.84 19.89
C LEU A 72 -4.75 -9.88 19.14
N GLY A 73 -5.10 -8.76 19.77
CA GLY A 73 -5.94 -7.74 19.15
C GLY A 73 -5.15 -6.85 18.19
N ARG A 74 -5.81 -6.33 17.14
CA ARG A 74 -5.24 -5.35 16.21
C ARG A 74 -4.62 -4.14 16.93
N ASP A 75 -5.33 -3.60 17.92
CA ASP A 75 -4.88 -2.42 18.66
C ASP A 75 -3.61 -2.71 19.47
N GLN A 76 -3.44 -3.94 19.93
CA GLN A 76 -2.26 -4.37 20.66
C GLN A 76 -1.04 -4.52 19.75
N VAL A 77 -1.23 -5.09 18.55
CA VAL A 77 -0.19 -5.12 17.50
C VAL A 77 0.27 -3.71 17.16
N ILE A 78 -0.68 -2.80 16.88
CA ILE A 78 -0.37 -1.41 16.56
C ILE A 78 0.38 -0.74 17.71
N SER A 79 -0.09 -0.90 18.94
CA SER A 79 0.57 -0.34 20.12
C SER A 79 2.02 -0.81 20.22
N TRP A 80 2.29 -2.10 20.07
CA TRP A 80 3.65 -2.64 20.17
C TRP A 80 4.58 -2.16 19.06
N VAL A 81 4.09 -2.09 17.81
CA VAL A 81 4.88 -1.55 16.69
C VAL A 81 5.21 -0.07 16.92
N LEU A 82 4.23 0.74 17.38
CA LEU A 82 4.47 2.15 17.69
C LEU A 82 5.47 2.32 18.83
N ARG A 83 5.36 1.53 19.90
CA ARG A 83 6.32 1.59 21.01
C ARG A 83 7.73 1.20 20.58
N ALA A 84 7.86 0.22 19.68
CA ALA A 84 9.16 -0.14 19.12
C ALA A 84 9.74 1.00 18.26
N ALA A 85 8.91 1.62 17.42
CA ALA A 85 9.32 2.77 16.62
C ALA A 85 9.76 3.96 17.50
N GLU A 86 9.04 4.24 18.59
CA GLU A 86 9.45 5.27 19.55
C GLU A 86 10.85 4.99 20.13
N GLY A 87 11.13 3.73 20.46
CA GLY A 87 12.44 3.30 20.95
C GLY A 87 13.55 3.45 19.92
N GLU A 88 13.33 2.99 18.69
CA GLU A 88 14.31 3.07 17.58
C GLU A 88 14.63 4.52 17.19
N LEU A 89 13.67 5.44 17.36
CA LEU A 89 13.79 6.84 16.94
C LEU A 89 14.12 7.80 18.09
N ALA A 90 14.30 7.28 19.31
CA ALA A 90 14.50 8.03 20.55
C ALA A 90 13.40 9.08 20.81
N LEU A 91 12.16 8.73 20.50
CA LEU A 91 10.99 9.56 20.76
C LEU A 91 10.49 9.38 22.18
N THR A 92 9.74 10.36 22.67
CA THR A 92 9.02 10.23 23.94
C THR A 92 8.02 9.07 23.85
N PRO A 93 7.93 8.20 24.87
CA PRO A 93 6.89 7.19 24.91
C PRO A 93 5.50 7.77 24.69
N THR A 94 4.66 7.09 23.90
CA THR A 94 3.29 7.48 23.52
C THR A 94 3.17 8.76 22.69
N SER A 95 4.27 9.24 22.11
CA SER A 95 4.25 10.38 21.17
C SER A 95 3.73 9.98 19.79
N LEU A 96 3.90 8.71 19.39
CA LEU A 96 3.26 8.18 18.21
C LEU A 96 1.87 7.64 18.57
N SER A 97 0.87 8.08 17.83
CA SER A 97 -0.50 7.58 17.97
C SER A 97 -0.94 6.98 16.65
N ALA A 98 -1.75 5.93 16.73
CA ALA A 98 -2.46 5.41 15.58
C ALA A 98 -3.53 6.43 15.17
N SER A 99 -3.13 7.51 14.51
CA SER A 99 -4.08 8.40 13.86
C SER A 99 -4.81 7.57 12.80
N GLY A 100 -6.14 7.52 12.88
CA GLY A 100 -6.99 6.97 11.83
C GLY A 100 -6.87 7.79 10.55
N ALA A 101 -5.73 7.71 9.87
CA ALA A 101 -5.60 8.19 8.52
C ALA A 101 -6.36 7.21 7.63
N THR A 102 -7.65 7.50 7.40
CA THR A 102 -8.30 7.06 6.17
C THR A 102 -7.41 7.62 5.05
N PRO A 103 -6.70 6.78 4.28
CA PRO A 103 -5.92 7.30 3.17
C PRO A 103 -6.92 7.96 2.24
N ASN A 104 -6.76 9.26 1.98
CA ASN A 104 -7.52 9.93 0.95
C ASN A 104 -7.06 9.33 -0.38
N LEU A 105 -7.74 8.27 -0.83
CA LEU A 105 -7.47 7.46 -2.03
C LEU A 105 -7.69 8.24 -3.35
N ARG A 106 -7.47 9.55 -3.36
CA ARG A 106 -7.52 10.39 -4.57
C ARG A 106 -6.30 10.24 -5.49
N ILE A 107 -5.24 9.54 -5.07
CA ILE A 107 -4.01 9.41 -5.87
C ILE A 107 -4.02 8.22 -6.85
N LEU A 108 -5.03 7.34 -6.82
CA LEU A 108 -5.17 6.24 -7.82
C LEU A 108 -6.27 6.47 -8.86
N SER A 109 -6.71 7.72 -9.09
CA SER A 109 -7.78 8.05 -10.05
C SER A 109 -7.31 8.28 -11.50
N ASN A 110 -6.19 7.71 -11.94
CA ASN A 110 -5.71 7.89 -13.33
C ASN A 110 -5.63 6.58 -14.15
N ALA A 111 -6.48 5.60 -13.83
CA ALA A 111 -6.62 4.37 -14.65
C ALA A 111 -7.95 4.29 -15.43
N ASN A 112 -8.96 5.09 -15.11
CA ASN A 112 -10.29 5.03 -15.76
C ASN A 112 -10.54 6.10 -16.83
N ASP A 113 -9.81 7.22 -16.83
CA ASP A 113 -10.04 8.31 -17.79
C ASP A 113 -9.62 7.93 -19.23
N ALA A 114 -8.71 6.97 -19.38
CA ALA A 114 -8.30 6.47 -20.70
C ALA A 114 -9.32 5.49 -21.33
N GLN A 115 -10.24 4.92 -20.54
CA GLN A 115 -11.24 3.97 -21.04
C GLN A 115 -12.55 4.68 -21.43
N GLN A 116 -12.89 5.79 -20.76
CA GLN A 116 -14.10 6.56 -21.06
C GLN A 116 -13.97 7.37 -22.36
N ALA A 117 -12.78 7.93 -22.64
CA ALA A 117 -12.53 8.74 -23.83
C ALA A 117 -12.65 7.97 -25.16
N ASN A 118 -12.61 6.63 -25.15
CA ASN A 118 -12.77 5.80 -26.35
C ASN A 118 -14.21 5.35 -26.61
N SER A 119 -15.14 5.61 -25.66
CA SER A 119 -16.56 5.23 -25.79
C SER A 119 -17.39 6.34 -26.46
N ASP A 120 -16.92 7.59 -26.40
CA ASP A 120 -17.66 8.76 -26.91
C ASP A 120 -17.43 9.03 -28.41
N ASN A 121 -16.58 8.24 -29.10
CA ASN A 121 -16.22 8.48 -30.52
C ASN A 121 -16.90 7.54 -31.54
N THR A 122 -17.99 6.83 -31.18
CA THR A 122 -18.67 5.90 -32.12
C THR A 122 -20.18 6.14 -32.26
N SER A 123 -20.63 7.39 -32.13
CA SER A 123 -22.04 7.75 -32.37
C SER A 123 -22.17 9.01 -33.22
N ASP A 124 -21.57 9.04 -34.40
CA ASP A 124 -21.96 10.02 -35.42
C ASP A 124 -21.80 9.46 -36.85
N HIS A 125 -22.73 8.59 -37.24
CA HIS A 125 -23.05 8.39 -38.64
C HIS A 125 -24.53 7.97 -38.80
N THR A 126 -25.40 8.98 -38.70
CA THR A 126 -26.77 8.87 -39.20
C THR A 126 -26.70 8.96 -40.73
N ILE A 127 -26.81 7.82 -41.41
CA ILE A 127 -27.06 7.80 -42.85
C ILE A 127 -28.53 8.16 -43.08
N ASP A 128 -28.71 9.30 -43.74
CA ASP A 128 -29.93 9.73 -44.41
C ASP A 128 -30.27 8.77 -45.55
N THR A 129 -31.45 8.16 -45.49
CA THR A 129 -32.18 7.75 -46.69
C THR A 129 -33.65 8.11 -46.53
N THR A 130 -33.98 9.31 -46.98
CA THR A 130 -35.30 9.70 -47.48
C THR A 130 -35.74 8.71 -48.58
N ASN A 131 -36.94 8.10 -48.46
CA ASN A 131 -37.87 8.04 -49.58
C ASN A 131 -39.31 7.67 -49.15
N ASP A 132 -40.22 8.48 -49.68
CA ASP A 132 -41.68 8.39 -49.68
C ASP A 132 -42.23 7.07 -50.27
N SER A 133 -43.40 6.64 -49.78
CA SER A 133 -44.67 6.81 -50.53
C SER A 133 -45.81 5.93 -50.00
N GLU A 134 -47.00 6.56 -50.00
CA GLU A 134 -48.36 6.01 -50.17
C GLU A 134 -48.93 5.13 -49.04
N ALA A 135 -49.91 5.59 -48.26
CA ALA A 135 -51.31 5.92 -48.59
C ALA A 135 -52.21 4.69 -48.91
N VAL A 136 -53.36 4.69 -48.22
CA VAL A 136 -54.65 4.07 -48.53
C VAL A 136 -55.06 2.81 -47.73
N SER A 137 -56.15 3.04 -46.99
CA SER A 137 -57.20 2.15 -46.43
C SER A 137 -56.94 1.26 -45.22
#